data_AF-A0A2Z3ULA6-F1
#
_entry.id   AF-A0A2Z3ULA6-F1
#
_cell.length_a   1.000
_cell.length_b   1.000
_cell.length_c   1.000
_cell.angle_alpha   90.00
_cell.angle_beta   90.00
_cell.angle_gamma   90.00
#
_symmetry.space_group_name_H-M   'P 1'
#
loop_
_entity.id
_entity.type
_entity.pdbx_description
1 polymer ?
#
loop_
_entity_poly.entity_id
_entity_poly.type
_entity_poly.pdbx_seq_one_letter_code
_entity_poly.pdbx_strand_id
1 'polypeptide(L)'
;MRRLLCLTTAGLFLAGGTATAATQPSAYESNWSMGKAVTPQSLSSPQWAGPASLIQPPPQPGPPWSHPDPPRPGPTWRPDPPRPPHPGPTWRPDPPRPGPTWRPDPPRPPWPDPPRPPWPDPRPPRPPWPPHPGPTQGWPKELTLTVAKTSVPPFRPRVVRLRCDPPYGSHPRAAEACALLNRAQGDPDRIRARQEFCRRDYDPVKATATGVWNRRPIRYERTFSNPCVMRNATGAVFSF
;
A
#
# COMPACT_ATOMS: atom_id res chain seq x y z
N MET A 1 64.14 -14.50 18.54
CA MET A 1 65.07 -15.50 17.97
C MET A 1 64.30 -16.22 16.85
N ARG A 2 64.53 -15.86 15.56
CA ARG A 2 65.22 -16.68 14.52
C ARG A 2 64.50 -18.04 14.29
N ARG A 3 64.03 -18.47 13.10
CA ARG A 3 64.36 -18.26 11.66
C ARG A 3 63.10 -18.69 10.83
N LEU A 4 62.62 -18.05 9.75
CA LEU A 4 63.13 -17.91 8.37
C LEU A 4 63.49 -19.24 7.66
N LEU A 5 62.67 -19.66 6.67
CA LEU A 5 63.11 -20.29 5.41
C LEU A 5 62.01 -20.30 4.33
N CYS A 6 62.30 -19.60 3.24
CA CYS A 6 61.67 -19.67 1.92
C CYS A 6 61.93 -21.01 1.24
N LEU A 7 61.02 -21.45 0.37
CA LEU A 7 61.38 -22.23 -0.81
C LEU A 7 60.51 -21.81 -1.99
N THR A 8 61.16 -21.09 -2.89
CA THR A 8 60.79 -20.79 -4.26
C THR A 8 60.89 -22.04 -5.13
N THR A 9 59.89 -22.32 -5.96
CA THR A 9 60.08 -23.10 -7.20
C THR A 9 59.55 -22.31 -8.38
N ALA A 10 60.50 -21.87 -9.20
CA ALA A 10 60.30 -21.40 -10.54
C ALA A 10 59.86 -22.56 -11.44
N GLY A 11 58.89 -22.30 -12.31
CA GLY A 11 58.48 -23.19 -13.39
C GLY A 11 58.23 -22.37 -14.65
N LEU A 12 59.31 -22.13 -15.39
CA LEU A 12 59.30 -21.62 -16.75
C LEU A 12 58.88 -22.76 -17.70
N PHE A 13 57.83 -22.59 -18.50
CA PHE A 13 57.74 -23.24 -19.82
C PHE A 13 57.06 -22.28 -20.80
N LEU A 14 57.90 -21.81 -21.74
CA LEU A 14 57.52 -21.11 -22.96
C LEU A 14 57.03 -22.14 -23.99
N ALA A 15 55.94 -21.83 -24.69
CA ALA A 15 55.86 -21.75 -26.16
C ALA A 15 54.47 -22.10 -26.70
N GLY A 16 53.96 -21.23 -27.59
CA GLY A 16 53.18 -21.65 -28.75
C GLY A 16 51.66 -21.60 -28.63
N GLY A 17 51.06 -20.47 -28.99
CA GLY A 17 49.61 -20.38 -29.16
C GLY A 17 49.12 -18.99 -29.55
N THR A 18 49.54 -18.50 -30.72
CA THR A 18 48.88 -17.35 -31.36
C THR A 18 47.50 -17.78 -31.88
N ALA A 19 46.44 -17.46 -31.14
CA ALA A 19 45.08 -17.46 -31.64
C ALA A 19 44.50 -16.06 -31.44
N THR A 20 44.62 -15.23 -32.46
CA THR A 20 44.01 -13.91 -32.54
C THR A 20 42.51 -14.09 -32.73
N ALA A 21 41.75 -14.24 -31.65
CA ALA A 21 40.30 -14.10 -31.68
C ALA A 21 39.97 -12.62 -31.48
N ALA A 22 39.84 -11.91 -32.60
CA ALA A 22 39.36 -10.54 -32.63
C ALA A 22 37.89 -10.51 -32.17
N THR A 23 37.66 -10.00 -30.97
CA THR A 23 36.35 -9.56 -30.49
C THR A 23 35.90 -8.40 -31.37
N GLN A 24 34.86 -8.64 -32.18
CA GLN A 24 34.18 -7.60 -32.96
C GLN A 24 33.48 -6.62 -32.00
N PRO A 25 33.66 -5.29 -32.15
CA PRO A 25 32.74 -4.34 -31.58
C PRO A 25 31.42 -4.32 -32.37
N SER A 26 30.33 -4.45 -31.62
CA SER A 26 28.94 -4.22 -32.00
C SER A 26 28.78 -2.91 -32.77
N ALA A 27 28.58 -3.00 -34.08
CA ALA A 27 27.96 -1.95 -34.87
C ALA A 27 26.46 -2.24 -34.91
N TYR A 28 25.70 -1.46 -34.14
CA TYR A 28 24.26 -1.33 -34.32
C TYR A 28 24.04 -0.65 -35.68
N GLU A 29 23.84 -1.45 -36.73
CA GLU A 29 23.45 -0.91 -38.03
C GLU A 29 22.03 -0.36 -37.93
N SER A 30 21.97 0.95 -38.01
CA SER A 30 20.77 1.73 -38.17
C SER A 30 20.30 1.53 -39.61
N ASN A 31 19.20 0.80 -39.75
CA ASN A 31 18.57 0.48 -41.03
C ASN A 31 17.87 1.74 -41.58
N TRP A 32 18.66 2.68 -42.11
CA TRP A 32 18.17 3.77 -42.95
C TRP A 32 18.18 3.26 -44.38
N SER A 33 17.03 2.74 -44.82
CA SER A 33 16.78 2.49 -46.23
C SER A 33 16.95 3.80 -47.00
N MET A 34 18.05 3.91 -47.75
CA MET A 34 18.18 4.91 -48.80
C MET A 34 17.12 4.61 -49.86
N GLY A 35 16.00 5.31 -49.76
CA GLY A 35 15.03 5.46 -50.84
C GLY A 35 15.75 6.03 -52.06
N LYS A 36 15.40 5.47 -53.21
CA LYS A 36 15.92 5.78 -54.54
C LYS A 36 15.99 7.29 -54.80
N ALA A 37 17.04 7.70 -55.50
CA ALA A 37 17.14 9.02 -56.10
C ALA A 37 15.91 9.28 -56.99
N VAL A 38 15.03 10.18 -56.54
CA VAL A 38 13.94 10.74 -57.34
C VAL A 38 14.48 11.97 -58.05
N THR A 39 14.41 11.94 -59.38
CA THR A 39 14.78 13.02 -60.29
C THR A 39 13.91 14.27 -60.01
N PRO A 40 14.44 15.50 -60.07
CA PRO A 40 13.63 16.70 -59.85
C PRO A 40 12.66 16.92 -61.01
N GLN A 41 11.38 16.57 -60.82
CA GLN A 41 10.32 17.01 -61.72
C GLN A 41 9.80 18.37 -61.26
N SER A 42 10.02 19.35 -62.15
CA SER A 42 9.29 20.59 -62.40
C SER A 42 8.18 20.95 -61.40
N LEU A 43 8.44 22.00 -60.61
CA LEU A 43 7.45 22.76 -59.84
C LEU A 43 6.35 23.28 -60.78
N SER A 44 5.18 22.65 -60.72
CA SER A 44 3.94 23.18 -61.29
C SER A 44 3.01 23.47 -60.11
N SER A 45 2.82 24.75 -59.80
CA SER A 45 2.00 25.21 -58.68
C SER A 45 0.55 24.74 -58.81
N PRO A 46 -0.04 24.11 -57.77
CA PRO A 46 -1.47 23.93 -57.72
C PRO A 46 -2.13 25.24 -57.27
N GLN A 47 -2.74 25.92 -58.25
CA GLN A 47 -3.66 27.05 -58.09
C GLN A 47 -4.97 26.56 -57.43
N TRP A 48 -5.06 26.71 -56.10
CA TRP A 48 -6.32 26.53 -55.37
C TRP A 48 -6.68 27.87 -54.73
N ALA A 49 -7.39 28.69 -55.51
CA ALA A 49 -8.16 29.81 -55.01
C ALA A 49 -9.36 29.27 -54.22
N GLY A 50 -9.19 29.15 -52.90
CA GLY A 50 -10.31 28.99 -51.97
C GLY A 50 -10.85 30.38 -51.57
N PRO A 51 -12.18 30.53 -51.35
CA PRO A 51 -12.73 31.81 -50.93
C PRO A 51 -12.23 32.20 -49.53
N ALA A 52 -11.95 33.49 -49.38
CA ALA A 52 -11.48 34.10 -48.14
C ALA A 52 -12.44 33.78 -46.98
N SER A 53 -11.98 32.92 -46.06
CA SER A 53 -12.60 32.75 -44.75
C SER A 53 -12.62 34.11 -44.06
N LEU A 54 -13.83 34.59 -43.73
CA LEU A 54 -14.03 35.72 -42.83
C LEU A 54 -13.37 35.40 -41.49
N ILE A 55 -12.15 35.89 -41.30
CA ILE A 55 -11.48 35.93 -40.00
C ILE A 55 -12.33 36.86 -39.13
N GLN A 56 -13.07 36.30 -38.19
CA GLN A 56 -13.74 37.11 -37.17
C GLN A 56 -12.66 37.81 -36.32
N PRO A 57 -12.79 39.12 -36.05
CA PRO A 57 -11.89 39.79 -35.12
C PRO A 57 -11.98 39.16 -33.72
N PRO A 58 -10.89 39.16 -32.94
CA PRO A 58 -10.91 38.62 -31.58
C PRO A 58 -11.90 39.39 -30.71
N PRO A 59 -12.60 38.71 -29.78
CA PRO A 59 -13.52 39.38 -28.85
C PRO A 59 -12.75 40.37 -27.96
N GLN A 60 -13.31 41.56 -27.79
CA GLN A 60 -12.75 42.64 -26.98
C GLN A 60 -12.64 42.22 -25.50
N PRO A 61 -11.61 42.67 -24.75
CA PRO A 61 -11.50 42.38 -23.33
C PRO A 61 -12.67 43.02 -22.56
N GLY A 62 -13.31 42.23 -21.70
CA GLY A 62 -14.37 42.70 -20.81
C GLY A 62 -13.87 43.69 -19.75
N PRO A 63 -14.79 44.37 -19.05
CA PRO A 63 -14.42 45.38 -18.04
C PRO A 63 -13.61 44.74 -16.89
N PRO A 64 -12.70 45.52 -16.24
CA PRO A 64 -11.92 45.01 -15.14
C PRO A 64 -12.82 44.68 -13.94
N TRP A 65 -12.70 43.47 -13.41
CA TRP A 65 -13.39 43.04 -12.22
C TRP A 65 -13.00 43.94 -11.04
N SER A 66 -13.99 44.62 -10.45
CA SER A 66 -13.82 45.33 -9.19
C SER A 66 -13.61 44.28 -8.09
N HIS A 67 -12.38 44.14 -7.60
CA HIS A 67 -12.11 43.34 -6.42
C HIS A 67 -12.62 44.09 -5.17
N PRO A 68 -13.36 43.44 -4.26
CA PRO A 68 -13.70 44.05 -2.98
C PRO A 68 -12.44 44.21 -2.11
N ASP A 69 -12.34 45.34 -1.40
CA ASP A 69 -11.24 45.67 -0.50
C ASP A 69 -10.98 44.58 0.55
N PRO A 70 -9.72 44.36 0.96
CA PRO A 70 -9.41 43.40 2.02
C PRO A 70 -9.96 43.87 3.38
N PRO A 71 -10.47 42.94 4.21
CA PRO A 71 -10.96 43.30 5.53
C PRO A 71 -9.84 43.79 6.44
N ARG A 72 -10.13 44.80 7.26
CA ARG A 72 -9.19 45.40 8.23
C ARG A 72 -8.66 44.33 9.20
N PRO A 73 -7.37 44.39 9.60
CA PRO A 73 -6.82 43.46 10.58
C PRO A 73 -7.51 43.65 11.94
N GLY A 74 -8.00 42.54 12.51
CA GLY A 74 -8.59 42.50 13.85
C GLY A 74 -7.55 42.71 14.96
N PRO A 75 -7.99 42.93 16.22
CA PRO A 75 -7.09 43.15 17.35
C PRO A 75 -6.21 41.92 17.61
N THR A 76 -4.90 42.15 17.73
CA THR A 76 -3.90 41.11 18.00
C THR A 76 -4.09 40.54 19.40
N TRP A 77 -4.60 39.32 19.49
CA TRP A 77 -4.61 38.55 20.73
C TRP A 77 -3.16 38.19 21.13
N ARG A 78 -2.72 38.66 22.30
CA ARG A 78 -1.49 38.17 22.95
C ARG A 78 -1.88 37.05 23.91
N PRO A 79 -1.35 35.82 23.78
CA PRO A 79 -1.60 34.76 24.75
C PRO A 79 -0.96 35.10 26.10
N ASP A 80 -1.67 34.82 27.20
CA ASP A 80 -1.12 34.91 28.55
C ASP A 80 0.03 33.90 28.75
N PRO A 81 1.06 34.23 29.54
CA PRO A 81 2.15 33.31 29.84
C PRO A 81 1.66 32.10 30.66
N PRO A 82 2.23 30.90 30.45
CA PRO A 82 1.81 29.69 31.16
C PRO A 82 2.12 29.79 32.65
N ARG A 83 1.15 29.37 33.50
CA ARG A 83 1.34 29.25 34.95
C ARG A 83 2.46 28.25 35.26
N PRO A 84 3.30 28.52 36.29
CA PRO A 84 4.30 27.56 36.74
C PRO A 84 3.63 26.30 37.31
N PRO A 85 4.23 25.11 37.11
CA PRO A 85 3.67 23.86 37.62
C PRO A 85 3.75 23.81 39.14
N HIS A 86 2.64 23.43 39.79
CA HIS A 86 2.61 23.14 41.22
C HIS A 86 3.44 21.88 41.53
N PRO A 87 4.19 21.82 42.65
CA PRO A 87 4.84 20.59 43.08
C PRO A 87 3.77 19.55 43.43
N GLY A 88 3.73 18.45 42.65
CA GLY A 88 2.79 17.37 42.85
C GLY A 88 3.08 16.58 44.14
N PRO A 89 2.07 15.90 44.72
CA PRO A 89 2.28 15.04 45.87
C PRO A 89 3.20 13.87 45.50
N THR A 90 4.18 13.59 46.35
CA THR A 90 5.09 12.45 46.22
C THR A 90 4.30 11.15 46.37
N TRP A 91 3.94 10.53 45.25
CA TRP A 91 3.27 9.24 45.22
C TRP A 91 4.27 8.14 45.60
N ARG A 92 4.08 7.49 46.75
CA ARG A 92 4.71 6.21 47.06
C ARG A 92 3.79 5.09 46.56
N PRO A 93 4.23 4.21 45.65
CA PRO A 93 3.41 3.09 45.22
C PRO A 93 3.14 2.15 46.39
N ASP A 94 1.86 1.88 46.68
CA ASP A 94 1.49 0.79 47.59
C ASP A 94 1.99 -0.55 47.04
N PRO A 95 2.45 -1.47 47.90
CA PRO A 95 2.82 -2.82 47.46
C PRO A 95 1.60 -3.52 46.84
N PRO A 96 1.80 -4.35 45.80
CA PRO A 96 0.70 -5.05 45.15
C PRO A 96 0.00 -5.96 46.15
N ARG A 97 -1.30 -5.74 46.35
CA ARG A 97 -2.14 -6.66 47.12
C ARG A 97 -2.09 -8.03 46.43
N PRO A 98 -1.88 -9.14 47.16
CA PRO A 98 -2.01 -10.47 46.58
C PRO A 98 -3.41 -10.60 45.97
N GLY A 99 -3.46 -10.97 44.69
CA GLY A 99 -4.71 -11.06 43.95
C GLY A 99 -5.66 -12.08 44.58
N PRO A 100 -6.98 -11.94 44.39
CA PRO A 100 -7.93 -12.95 44.84
C PRO A 100 -7.59 -14.27 44.17
N THR A 101 -7.36 -15.31 44.98
CA THR A 101 -7.21 -16.67 44.46
C THR A 101 -8.51 -17.03 43.76
N TRP A 102 -8.45 -17.20 42.44
CA TRP A 102 -9.62 -17.53 41.63
C TRP A 102 -10.07 -18.94 42.01
N ARG A 103 -11.05 -19.02 42.92
CA ARG A 103 -11.77 -20.25 43.21
C ARG A 103 -12.93 -20.31 42.22
N PRO A 104 -13.03 -21.35 41.39
CA PRO A 104 -14.22 -21.56 40.57
C PRO A 104 -15.46 -21.55 41.46
N ASP A 105 -16.47 -20.78 41.08
CA ASP A 105 -17.75 -20.78 41.77
C ASP A 105 -18.29 -22.22 41.80
N PRO A 106 -18.77 -22.70 42.95
CA PRO A 106 -19.39 -24.01 43.02
C PRO A 106 -20.60 -24.05 42.05
N PRO A 107 -20.87 -25.22 41.43
CA PRO A 107 -22.03 -25.37 40.57
C PRO A 107 -23.30 -24.92 41.32
N ARG A 108 -24.15 -24.12 40.66
CA ARG A 108 -25.41 -23.68 41.25
C ARG A 108 -26.20 -24.91 41.72
N PRO A 109 -26.73 -24.90 42.95
CA PRO A 109 -27.58 -25.99 43.41
C PRO A 109 -28.77 -26.16 42.44
N PRO A 110 -29.29 -27.38 42.27
CA PRO A 110 -30.50 -27.63 41.49
C PRO A 110 -31.70 -27.10 42.26
N TRP A 111 -31.89 -25.78 42.26
CA TRP A 111 -33.12 -25.17 42.73
C TRP A 111 -34.20 -25.51 41.70
N PRO A 112 -35.37 -26.03 42.14
CA PRO A 112 -36.51 -26.19 41.24
C PRO A 112 -36.87 -24.84 40.64
N ASP A 113 -37.14 -24.80 39.34
CA ASP A 113 -37.65 -23.60 38.70
C ASP A 113 -38.94 -23.15 39.42
N PRO A 114 -39.10 -21.85 39.72
CA PRO A 114 -40.34 -21.35 40.29
C PRO A 114 -41.52 -21.68 39.36
N PRO A 115 -42.70 -21.99 39.91
CA PRO A 115 -43.86 -22.33 39.11
C PRO A 115 -44.19 -21.19 38.13
N ARG A 116 -44.51 -21.56 36.88
CA ARG A 116 -44.92 -20.57 35.88
C ARG A 116 -46.16 -19.84 36.38
N PRO A 117 -46.21 -18.50 36.27
CA PRO A 117 -47.41 -17.76 36.61
C PRO A 117 -48.59 -18.20 35.72
N PRO A 118 -49.83 -18.15 36.23
CA PRO A 118 -51.02 -18.60 35.50
C PRO A 118 -51.42 -17.67 34.35
N TRP A 119 -50.75 -16.52 34.20
CA TRP A 119 -51.05 -15.51 33.20
C TRP A 119 -50.01 -15.53 32.07
N PRO A 120 -50.39 -15.33 30.80
CA PRO A 120 -49.44 -15.15 29.71
C PRO A 120 -48.57 -13.90 29.94
N ASP A 121 -47.29 -13.99 29.59
CA ASP A 121 -46.32 -12.90 29.73
C ASP A 121 -46.79 -11.72 28.85
N PRO A 122 -47.08 -10.52 29.40
CA PRO A 122 -47.62 -9.39 28.62
C PRO A 122 -46.57 -8.73 27.72
N ARG A 123 -45.32 -9.21 27.77
CA ARG A 123 -44.23 -8.69 26.96
C ARG A 123 -44.34 -9.23 25.52
N PRO A 124 -44.23 -8.36 24.50
CA PRO A 124 -44.17 -8.83 23.13
C PRO A 124 -42.99 -9.81 22.97
N PRO A 125 -43.14 -10.85 22.13
CA PRO A 125 -42.02 -11.74 21.83
C PRO A 125 -40.85 -10.89 21.35
N ARG A 126 -39.66 -11.16 21.92
CA ARG A 126 -38.45 -10.48 21.46
C ARG A 126 -38.32 -10.75 19.96
N PRO A 127 -38.04 -9.73 19.13
CA PRO A 127 -37.76 -9.97 17.72
C PRO A 127 -36.63 -11.01 17.63
N PRO A 128 -36.66 -11.93 16.65
CA PRO A 128 -35.55 -12.83 16.44
C PRO A 128 -34.30 -11.96 16.30
N TRP A 129 -33.28 -12.24 17.12
CA TRP A 129 -31.98 -11.63 16.93
C TRP A 129 -31.57 -11.88 15.48
N PRO A 130 -30.99 -10.90 14.77
CA PRO A 130 -30.33 -11.22 13.51
C PRO A 130 -29.37 -12.37 13.81
N PRO A 131 -29.32 -13.41 12.95
CA PRO A 131 -28.39 -14.51 13.15
C PRO A 131 -27.02 -13.88 13.35
N HIS A 132 -26.48 -14.06 14.56
CA HIS A 132 -25.09 -13.71 14.78
C HIS A 132 -24.34 -14.58 13.78
N PRO A 133 -23.41 -14.04 12.96
CA PRO A 133 -22.53 -14.91 12.22
C PRO A 133 -21.90 -15.81 13.28
N GLY A 134 -22.33 -17.08 13.29
CA GLY A 134 -21.86 -18.05 14.28
C GLY A 134 -20.34 -18.12 14.19
N PRO A 135 -19.67 -18.72 15.19
CA PRO A 135 -18.25 -19.03 15.03
C PRO A 135 -18.12 -19.83 13.74
N THR A 136 -17.59 -19.20 12.69
CA THR A 136 -17.28 -19.89 11.46
C THR A 136 -16.39 -21.03 11.90
N GLN A 137 -16.83 -22.27 11.72
CA GLN A 137 -16.05 -23.49 11.97
C GLN A 137 -14.96 -23.60 10.89
N GLY A 138 -14.29 -22.49 10.65
CA GLY A 138 -13.32 -22.25 9.61
C GLY A 138 -12.00 -21.89 10.27
N TRP A 139 -10.94 -22.33 9.63
CA TRP A 139 -9.59 -21.97 9.98
C TRP A 139 -9.40 -20.45 9.92
N PRO A 140 -8.54 -19.86 10.78
CA PRO A 140 -8.36 -18.43 10.80
C PRO A 140 -7.82 -17.91 9.46
N LYS A 141 -8.43 -16.82 8.99
CA LYS A 141 -7.96 -16.01 7.86
C LYS A 141 -7.71 -14.60 8.38
N GLU A 142 -6.51 -14.38 8.90
CA GLU A 142 -6.11 -13.12 9.51
C GLU A 142 -4.72 -12.72 9.01
N LEU A 143 -4.63 -11.52 8.45
CA LEU A 143 -3.41 -10.95 7.91
C LEU A 143 -3.19 -9.54 8.49
N THR A 144 -1.93 -9.25 8.78
CA THR A 144 -1.41 -7.91 8.98
C THR A 144 -0.77 -7.45 7.68
N LEU A 145 -1.24 -6.33 7.15
CA LEU A 145 -0.79 -5.76 5.89
C LEU A 145 -0.01 -4.48 6.18
N THR A 146 1.11 -4.30 5.51
CA THR A 146 1.96 -3.11 5.65
C THR A 146 2.30 -2.54 4.29
N VAL A 147 2.31 -1.22 4.17
CA VAL A 147 2.87 -0.49 3.02
C VAL A 147 3.86 0.55 3.54
N ALA A 148 5.10 0.47 3.10
CA ALA A 148 6.17 1.38 3.47
C ALA A 148 6.79 2.04 2.23
N LYS A 149 6.99 3.35 2.24
CA LYS A 149 7.82 4.02 1.24
C LYS A 149 9.29 3.68 1.47
N THR A 150 10.07 3.57 0.41
CA THR A 150 11.51 3.26 0.51
C THR A 150 12.43 4.41 0.06
N SER A 151 11.87 5.53 -0.42
CA SER A 151 12.59 6.61 -1.12
C SER A 151 12.77 7.88 -0.29
N VAL A 152 13.72 7.92 0.67
CA VAL A 152 14.09 9.05 1.58
C VAL A 152 13.47 9.07 3.02
N PRO A 153 14.20 8.62 4.07
CA PRO A 153 13.74 8.63 5.48
C PRO A 153 13.40 10.04 6.04
N PRO A 154 12.60 10.13 7.14
CA PRO A 154 11.98 9.04 7.89
C PRO A 154 10.61 8.65 7.32
N PHE A 155 10.40 7.36 7.08
CA PHE A 155 9.09 6.84 6.71
C PHE A 155 8.42 6.11 7.86
N ARG A 156 7.12 6.36 8.00
CA ARG A 156 6.24 5.59 8.86
C ARG A 156 5.47 4.60 7.98
N PRO A 157 5.63 3.28 8.17
CA PRO A 157 4.82 2.31 7.46
C PRO A 157 3.35 2.46 7.87
N ARG A 158 2.45 2.33 6.89
CA ARG A 158 1.02 2.14 7.18
C ARG A 158 0.79 0.68 7.45
N VAL A 159 0.06 0.37 8.52
CA VAL A 159 -0.23 -1.01 8.94
C VAL A 159 -1.73 -1.14 9.19
N VAL A 160 -2.34 -2.19 8.64
CA VAL A 160 -3.75 -2.52 8.89
C VAL A 160 -3.91 -4.02 9.16
N ARG A 161 -4.97 -4.35 9.90
CA ARG A 161 -5.41 -5.73 10.13
C ARG A 161 -6.56 -6.07 9.22
N LEU A 162 -6.55 -7.28 8.68
CA LEU A 162 -7.60 -7.83 7.83
C LEU A 162 -7.96 -9.24 8.32
N ARG A 163 -9.23 -9.45 8.68
CA ARG A 163 -9.82 -10.76 8.95
C ARG A 163 -10.89 -11.05 7.90
N CYS A 164 -10.99 -12.28 7.40
CA CYS A 164 -11.83 -12.55 6.23
C CYS A 164 -13.06 -13.45 6.44
N ASP A 165 -13.24 -14.04 7.62
CA ASP A 165 -14.42 -14.85 7.95
C ASP A 165 -14.99 -14.48 9.34
N PRO A 166 -15.94 -13.53 9.44
CA PRO A 166 -16.37 -12.59 8.39
C PRO A 166 -15.33 -11.46 8.13
N PRO A 167 -15.46 -10.71 7.01
CA PRO A 167 -14.62 -9.54 6.73
C PRO A 167 -14.67 -8.48 7.83
N TYR A 168 -13.54 -8.20 8.47
CA TYR A 168 -13.42 -7.21 9.55
C TYR A 168 -11.97 -6.72 9.68
N GLY A 169 -11.74 -5.65 10.45
CA GLY A 169 -10.42 -5.11 10.79
C GLY A 169 -10.28 -3.63 10.49
N SER A 170 -9.06 -3.11 10.57
CA SER A 170 -8.77 -1.70 10.27
C SER A 170 -8.58 -1.41 8.78
N HIS A 171 -8.67 -2.43 7.92
CA HIS A 171 -8.57 -2.27 6.48
C HIS A 171 -9.82 -1.57 5.90
N PRO A 172 -9.70 -0.40 5.25
CA PRO A 172 -10.86 0.40 4.82
C PRO A 172 -11.76 -0.30 3.79
N ARG A 173 -11.20 -1.22 3.00
CA ARG A 173 -11.92 -2.02 1.99
C ARG A 173 -11.88 -3.53 2.31
N ALA A 174 -12.14 -3.90 3.56
CA ALA A 174 -11.94 -5.27 4.05
C ALA A 174 -12.67 -6.33 3.21
N ALA A 175 -13.95 -6.11 2.89
CA ALA A 175 -14.75 -7.07 2.11
C ALA A 175 -14.16 -7.35 0.71
N GLU A 176 -13.73 -6.31 -0.01
CA GLU A 176 -13.14 -6.44 -1.34
C GLU A 176 -11.74 -7.07 -1.31
N ALA A 177 -10.91 -6.70 -0.33
CA ALA A 177 -9.61 -7.32 -0.11
C ALA A 177 -9.76 -8.82 0.19
N CYS A 178 -10.71 -9.20 1.04
CA CYS A 178 -11.01 -10.59 1.34
C CYS A 178 -11.51 -11.36 0.11
N ALA A 179 -12.34 -10.75 -0.74
CA ALA A 179 -12.77 -11.39 -1.98
C ALA A 179 -11.60 -11.71 -2.94
N LEU A 180 -10.63 -10.79 -3.05
CA LEU A 180 -9.41 -11.02 -3.82
C LEU A 180 -8.55 -12.13 -3.23
N LEU A 181 -8.30 -12.09 -1.92
CA LEU A 181 -7.49 -13.10 -1.23
C LEU A 181 -8.16 -14.48 -1.18
N ASN A 182 -9.49 -14.56 -1.11
CA ASN A 182 -10.21 -15.84 -1.21
C ASN A 182 -9.95 -16.52 -2.56
N ARG A 183 -9.99 -15.77 -3.67
CA ARG A 183 -9.63 -16.31 -5.00
C ARG A 183 -8.16 -16.67 -5.11
N ALA A 184 -7.29 -15.90 -4.47
CA ALA A 184 -5.84 -16.10 -4.47
C ALA A 184 -5.35 -17.06 -3.37
N GLN A 185 -6.27 -17.70 -2.63
CA GLN A 185 -5.96 -18.59 -1.50
C GLN A 185 -5.02 -17.96 -0.44
N GLY A 186 -5.18 -16.66 -0.17
CA GLY A 186 -4.41 -15.91 0.81
C GLY A 186 -3.06 -15.38 0.32
N ASP A 187 -2.70 -15.62 -0.94
CA ASP A 187 -1.42 -15.20 -1.52
C ASP A 187 -1.60 -13.98 -2.45
N PRO A 188 -1.07 -12.79 -2.08
CA PRO A 188 -1.18 -11.61 -2.92
C PRO A 188 -0.54 -11.73 -4.31
N ASP A 189 0.49 -12.56 -4.50
CA ASP A 189 1.14 -12.72 -5.82
C ASP A 189 0.26 -13.51 -6.81
N ARG A 190 -0.74 -14.25 -6.31
CA ARG A 190 -1.69 -15.00 -7.14
C ARG A 190 -2.90 -14.17 -7.56
N ILE A 191 -2.93 -12.89 -7.18
CA ILE A 191 -3.98 -11.96 -7.60
C ILE A 191 -3.74 -11.61 -9.08
N ARG A 192 -4.80 -11.75 -9.89
CA ARG A 192 -4.76 -11.30 -11.29
C ARG A 192 -4.63 -9.77 -11.32
N ALA A 193 -3.53 -9.30 -11.89
CA ALA A 193 -3.28 -7.88 -12.06
C ALA A 193 -4.32 -7.21 -12.97
N ARG A 194 -4.69 -5.97 -12.64
CA ARG A 194 -5.49 -5.08 -13.48
C ARG A 194 -4.63 -4.53 -14.62
N GLN A 195 -5.26 -4.33 -15.78
CA GLN A 195 -4.61 -3.75 -16.96
C GLN A 195 -4.91 -2.26 -17.05
N GLU A 196 -4.48 -1.50 -16.05
CA GLU A 196 -4.60 -0.04 -16.03
C GLU A 196 -3.23 0.61 -16.34
N PHE A 197 -3.23 1.77 -17.00
CA PHE A 197 -1.98 2.48 -17.27
C PHE A 197 -1.46 3.17 -16.01
N CYS A 198 -0.20 2.88 -15.66
CA CYS A 198 0.51 3.59 -14.61
C CYS A 198 1.48 4.60 -15.19
N ARG A 199 1.60 5.75 -14.54
CA ARG A 199 2.66 6.72 -14.82
C ARG A 199 4.03 6.07 -14.56
N ARG A 200 5.04 6.54 -15.29
CA ARG A 200 6.42 6.04 -15.26
C ARG A 200 7.29 6.66 -14.17
N ASP A 201 6.70 7.32 -13.18
CA ASP A 201 7.43 7.81 -12.01
C ASP A 201 7.90 6.67 -11.12
N TYR A 202 9.04 6.88 -10.48
CA TYR A 202 9.64 5.94 -9.54
C TYR A 202 9.51 6.50 -8.11
N ASP A 203 8.57 5.94 -7.35
CA ASP A 203 8.33 6.21 -5.92
C ASP A 203 8.12 4.85 -5.22
N PRO A 204 9.18 4.03 -5.07
CA PRO A 204 9.02 2.65 -4.68
C PRO A 204 8.36 2.47 -3.31
N VAL A 205 7.47 1.47 -3.27
CA VAL A 205 6.74 1.07 -2.08
C VAL A 205 6.91 -0.41 -1.82
N LYS A 206 7.23 -0.74 -0.57
CA LYS A 206 7.33 -2.10 -0.08
C LYS A 206 6.00 -2.50 0.56
N ALA A 207 5.36 -3.52 0.01
CA ALA A 207 4.14 -4.12 0.54
C ALA A 207 4.48 -5.44 1.23
N THR A 208 3.94 -5.67 2.42
CA THR A 208 4.10 -6.95 3.13
C THR A 208 2.78 -7.45 3.67
N ALA A 209 2.53 -8.76 3.59
CA ALA A 209 1.41 -9.41 4.26
C ALA A 209 1.93 -10.57 5.11
N THR A 210 1.58 -10.56 6.39
CA THR A 210 1.96 -11.60 7.35
C THR A 210 0.76 -12.09 8.13
N GLY A 211 0.69 -13.39 8.41
CA GLY A 211 -0.39 -13.93 9.22
C GLY A 211 -0.70 -15.38 8.87
N VAL A 212 -1.98 -15.75 8.95
CA VAL A 212 -2.45 -17.11 8.71
C VAL A 212 -3.64 -17.11 7.76
N TRP A 213 -3.63 -18.07 6.85
CA TRP A 213 -4.72 -18.34 5.92
C TRP A 213 -5.01 -19.84 5.88
N ASN A 214 -6.16 -20.25 6.40
CA ASN A 214 -6.58 -21.66 6.40
C ASN A 214 -5.50 -22.64 6.91
N ARG A 215 -4.90 -22.34 8.08
CA ARG A 215 -3.74 -23.03 8.70
C ARG A 215 -2.38 -22.83 8.01
N ARG A 216 -2.33 -22.18 6.85
CA ARG A 216 -1.07 -21.88 6.17
C ARG A 216 -0.52 -20.53 6.67
N PRO A 217 0.70 -20.47 7.21
CA PRO A 217 1.33 -19.18 7.45
C PRO A 217 1.56 -18.47 6.12
N ILE A 218 1.19 -17.19 6.06
CA ILE A 218 1.45 -16.32 4.92
C ILE A 218 2.58 -15.38 5.29
N ARG A 219 3.60 -15.31 4.42
CA ARG A 219 4.66 -14.31 4.47
C ARG A 219 4.92 -13.83 3.05
N TYR A 220 4.37 -12.68 2.73
CA TYR A 220 4.51 -12.02 1.45
C TYR A 220 5.27 -10.71 1.64
N GLU A 221 6.18 -10.44 0.72
CA GLU A 221 6.95 -9.20 0.66
C GLU A 221 7.26 -8.89 -0.80
N ARG A 222 6.92 -7.68 -1.25
CA ARG A 222 7.25 -7.22 -2.59
C ARG A 222 7.43 -5.72 -2.63
N THR A 223 8.43 -5.27 -3.37
CA THR A 223 8.63 -3.86 -3.70
C THR A 223 8.10 -3.57 -5.09
N PHE A 224 7.28 -2.53 -5.20
CA PHE A 224 6.74 -2.04 -6.46
C PHE A 224 7.43 -0.73 -6.82
N SER A 225 7.56 -0.45 -8.13
CA SER A 225 8.20 0.77 -8.65
C SER A 225 7.47 2.05 -8.26
N ASN A 226 6.14 1.98 -8.11
CA ASN A 226 5.30 3.06 -7.59
C ASN A 226 3.98 2.51 -7.02
N PRO A 227 3.20 3.34 -6.29
CA PRO A 227 1.92 2.91 -5.71
C PRO A 227 0.86 2.50 -6.74
N CYS A 228 0.91 3.03 -7.97
CA CYS A 228 -0.02 2.63 -9.03
C CYS A 228 0.22 1.17 -9.42
N VAL A 229 1.48 0.79 -9.68
CA VAL A 229 1.85 -0.58 -10.04
C VAL A 229 1.47 -1.56 -8.92
N MET A 230 1.66 -1.17 -7.65
CA MET A 230 1.19 -1.96 -6.49
C MET A 230 -0.32 -2.20 -6.52
N ARG A 231 -1.13 -1.15 -6.72
CA ARG A 231 -2.59 -1.27 -6.77
C ARG A 231 -3.06 -2.08 -7.97
N ASN A 232 -2.40 -1.96 -9.12
CA ASN A 232 -2.73 -2.79 -10.28
C ASN A 232 -2.46 -4.26 -10.02
N ALA A 233 -1.33 -4.60 -9.40
CA ALA A 233 -0.96 -5.98 -9.10
C ALA A 233 -1.84 -6.61 -8.01
N THR A 234 -2.22 -5.85 -6.98
CA THR A 234 -2.81 -6.42 -5.75
C THR A 234 -4.25 -5.97 -5.47
N GLY A 235 -4.77 -5.04 -6.25
CA GLY A 235 -6.12 -4.50 -6.10
C GLY A 235 -6.36 -3.86 -4.73
N ALA A 236 -7.49 -4.20 -4.11
CA ALA A 236 -7.89 -3.62 -2.83
C ALA A 236 -7.02 -4.06 -1.64
N VAL A 237 -6.21 -5.12 -1.78
CA VAL A 237 -5.45 -5.71 -0.66
C VAL A 237 -4.43 -4.75 -0.05
N PHE A 238 -3.75 -3.94 -0.87
CA PHE A 238 -2.79 -2.93 -0.41
C PHE A 238 -3.24 -1.48 -0.69
N SER A 239 -4.56 -1.27 -0.81
CA SER A 239 -5.14 0.05 -1.09
C SER A 239 -5.61 0.75 0.20
N PHE A 240 -4.67 1.10 1.08
CA PHE A 240 -4.87 1.84 2.35
C PHE A 240 -3.71 2.81 2.62
#